data_AF-A0A1V4QLQ5-F1
#
_entry.id   AF-A0A1V4QLQ5-F1
#
_cell.length_a   1.000
_cell.length_b   1.000
_cell.length_c   1.000
_cell.angle_alpha   90.00
_cell.angle_beta   90.00
_cell.angle_gamma   90.00
#
_symmetry.space_group_name_H-M   'P 1'
#
loop_
_entity.id
_entity.type
_entity.pdbx_description
1 polymer ?
#
loop_
_entity_poly.entity_id
_entity_poly.type
_entity_poly.pdbx_seq_one_letter_code
_entity_poly.pdbx_strand_id
1 'polypeptide(L)'
;MQCLNFGQKIFLLSLCCCLGSVLVTNAQQHPFLLDGEYWLKLPYEARVTYIKGVGNMADFEFRAGGTGRGPCIAWAFVEELKNKTVADIVQDVDQYYQTHPEDLQKTVIEVILRRSAQLCPPEVIKEEKQ
;
A
#
# COMPACT_ATOMS: atom_id res chain seq x y z
N MET A 1 -22.72 19.35 -68.32
CA MET A 1 -21.28 19.04 -68.20
C MET A 1 -20.84 19.43 -66.81
N GLN A 2 -20.41 18.45 -66.00
CA GLN A 2 -19.49 18.50 -64.85
C GLN A 2 -19.92 17.46 -63.78
N CYS A 3 -19.28 16.30 -63.87
CA CYS A 3 -19.31 15.24 -62.88
C CYS A 3 -18.49 15.69 -61.66
N LEU A 4 -19.15 15.94 -60.53
CA LEU A 4 -18.47 16.08 -59.25
C LEU A 4 -18.15 14.68 -58.69
N ASN A 5 -16.88 14.51 -58.34
CA ASN A 5 -16.17 13.26 -58.17
C ASN A 5 -16.57 12.54 -56.87
N PHE A 6 -16.96 11.26 -56.97
CA PHE A 6 -17.45 10.42 -55.86
C PHE A 6 -16.37 10.15 -54.79
N GLY A 7 -15.09 10.30 -55.13
CA GLY A 7 -13.96 9.99 -54.24
C GLY A 7 -13.72 10.98 -53.09
N GLN A 8 -14.25 12.20 -53.16
CA GLN A 8 -13.91 13.26 -52.18
C GLN A 8 -14.84 13.28 -50.96
N LYS A 9 -16.01 12.63 -51.03
CA LYS A 9 -16.98 12.57 -49.92
C LYS A 9 -16.72 11.43 -48.93
N ILE A 10 -15.94 10.42 -49.33
CA ILE A 10 -15.65 9.26 -48.46
C ILE A 10 -14.58 9.61 -47.41
N PHE A 11 -13.72 10.59 -47.67
CA PHE A 11 -12.61 10.91 -46.78
C PHE A 11 -13.04 11.63 -45.48
N LEU A 12 -14.19 12.30 -45.46
CA LEU A 12 -14.67 13.07 -44.30
C LEU A 12 -15.50 12.25 -43.30
N LEU A 13 -15.97 11.06 -43.66
CA LEU A 13 -16.73 10.19 -42.73
C LEU A 13 -15.83 9.31 -41.84
N SER A 14 -14.55 9.16 -42.17
CA SER A 14 -13.61 8.34 -41.40
C SER A 14 -13.07 9.04 -40.14
N LEU A 15 -13.15 10.38 -40.08
CA LEU A 15 -12.51 11.15 -39.00
C LEU A 15 -13.37 11.30 -37.72
N CYS A 16 -14.64 10.89 -37.75
CA CYS A 16 -15.57 11.11 -36.63
C CYS A 16 -15.65 9.96 -35.61
N CYS A 17 -15.13 8.76 -35.92
CA CYS A 17 -15.19 7.60 -35.02
C CYS A 17 -14.00 7.49 -34.04
N CYS A 18 -13.02 8.41 -34.10
CA CYS A 18 -11.87 8.39 -33.19
C CYS A 18 -12.05 9.28 -31.94
N LEU A 19 -13.25 9.80 -31.68
CA LEU A 19 -13.62 10.35 -30.39
C LEU A 19 -13.93 9.20 -29.42
N GLY A 20 -12.94 8.31 -29.26
CA GLY A 20 -12.94 7.30 -28.23
C GLY A 20 -13.01 8.01 -26.89
N SER A 21 -14.00 7.64 -26.09
CA SER A 21 -14.22 8.10 -24.73
C SER A 21 -12.89 8.28 -24.03
N VAL A 22 -12.54 9.54 -23.73
CA VAL A 22 -11.46 9.80 -22.79
C VAL A 22 -12.00 9.28 -21.46
N LEU A 23 -11.61 8.06 -21.09
CA LEU A 23 -11.77 7.61 -19.72
C LEU A 23 -10.95 8.59 -18.90
N VAL A 24 -11.63 9.56 -18.29
CA VAL A 24 -11.06 10.34 -17.20
C VAL A 24 -10.80 9.30 -16.11
N THR A 25 -9.60 8.74 -16.11
CA THR A 25 -9.11 8.02 -14.96
C THR A 25 -9.00 9.11 -13.90
N ASN A 26 -9.92 9.10 -12.95
CA ASN A 26 -9.68 9.83 -11.72
C ASN A 26 -8.36 9.26 -11.21
N ALA A 27 -7.29 10.05 -11.22
CA ALA A 27 -6.04 9.68 -10.59
C ALA A 27 -6.37 9.60 -9.10
N GLN A 28 -6.87 8.44 -8.69
CA GLN A 28 -7.33 8.18 -7.34
C GLN A 28 -6.10 8.43 -6.49
N GLN A 29 -6.12 9.53 -5.73
CA GLN A 29 -4.97 9.97 -4.97
C GLN A 29 -4.63 8.82 -4.03
N HIS A 30 -3.51 8.15 -4.31
CA HIS A 30 -3.05 7.08 -3.45
C HIS A 30 -2.75 7.70 -2.09
N PRO A 31 -3.16 7.05 -0.99
CA PRO A 31 -2.81 7.51 0.34
C PRO A 31 -1.28 7.59 0.44
N PHE A 32 -0.79 8.61 1.15
CA PHE A 32 0.65 8.85 1.32
C PHE A 32 1.36 7.62 1.90
N LEU A 33 0.68 6.90 2.80
CA LEU A 33 1.16 5.65 3.40
C LEU A 33 0.39 4.46 2.82
N LEU A 34 1.08 3.33 2.69
CA LEU A 34 0.47 2.08 2.26
C LEU A 34 -0.50 1.57 3.34
N ASP A 35 -1.74 1.31 2.95
CA ASP A 35 -2.80 0.77 3.82
C ASP A 35 -3.26 -0.63 3.34
N GLY A 36 -4.28 -1.18 3.98
CA GLY A 36 -4.86 -2.48 3.64
C GLY A 36 -5.54 -2.53 2.28
N GLU A 37 -6.19 -1.44 1.84
CA GLU A 37 -6.88 -1.39 0.54
C GLU A 37 -5.92 -1.58 -0.63
N TYR A 38 -4.69 -1.07 -0.51
CA TYR A 38 -3.67 -1.23 -1.52
C TYR A 38 -2.79 -2.46 -1.27
N TRP A 39 -2.47 -2.77 -0.01
CA TRP A 39 -1.66 -3.94 0.36
C TRP A 39 -2.20 -5.23 -0.25
N LEU A 40 -3.49 -5.50 -0.10
CA LEU A 40 -4.13 -6.73 -0.59
C LEU A 40 -4.14 -6.85 -2.13
N LYS A 41 -3.95 -5.73 -2.84
CA LYS A 41 -3.89 -5.69 -4.32
C LYS A 41 -2.47 -5.83 -4.84
N LEU A 42 -1.45 -5.68 -3.99
CA LEU A 42 -0.05 -5.76 -4.42
C LEU A 42 0.36 -7.20 -4.75
N PRO A 43 1.18 -7.40 -5.81
CA PRO A 43 1.81 -8.69 -6.00
C PRO A 43 2.70 -9.02 -4.80
N TYR A 44 2.87 -10.32 -4.52
CA TYR A 44 3.65 -10.79 -3.37
C TYR A 44 5.07 -10.16 -3.32
N GLU A 45 5.75 -10.06 -4.46
CA GLU A 45 7.08 -9.46 -4.54
C GLU A 45 7.12 -7.97 -4.13
N ALA A 46 6.05 -7.22 -4.41
CA ALA A 46 5.95 -5.82 -3.98
C ALA A 46 5.76 -5.72 -2.46
N ARG A 47 4.98 -6.63 -1.87
CA ARG A 47 4.81 -6.73 -0.41
C ARG A 47 6.12 -7.10 0.28
N VAL A 48 6.84 -8.09 -0.24
CA VAL A 48 8.19 -8.47 0.22
C VAL A 48 9.15 -7.27 0.15
N THR A 49 9.14 -6.54 -0.96
CA THR A 49 10.01 -5.37 -1.15
C THR A 49 9.69 -4.25 -0.16
N TYR A 50 8.41 -3.99 0.10
CA TYR A 50 7.99 -3.02 1.11
C TYR A 50 8.51 -3.39 2.51
N ILE A 51 8.34 -4.64 2.94
CA ILE A 51 8.84 -5.11 4.26
C ILE A 51 10.35 -4.96 4.37
N LYS A 52 11.10 -5.33 3.33
CA LYS A 52 12.56 -5.12 3.28
C LYS A 52 12.93 -3.65 3.36
N GLY A 53 12.19 -2.78 2.67
CA GLY A 53 12.40 -1.33 2.72
C GLY A 53 12.24 -0.75 4.11
N VAL A 54 11.15 -1.12 4.80
CA VAL A 54 10.91 -0.71 6.20
C VAL A 54 12.00 -1.24 7.13
N GLY A 55 12.39 -2.51 7.00
CA GLY A 55 13.46 -3.10 7.79
C GLY A 55 14.82 -2.41 7.59
N ASN A 56 15.17 -2.07 6.34
CA ASN A 56 16.41 -1.34 6.04
C ASN A 56 16.42 0.07 6.65
N MET A 57 15.30 0.78 6.60
CA MET A 57 15.16 2.10 7.22
C MET A 57 15.31 2.00 8.74
N ALA A 58 14.66 1.01 9.36
CA ALA A 58 14.78 0.77 10.79
C ALA A 58 16.20 0.40 11.23
N ASP A 59 16.91 -0.47 10.49
CA ASP A 59 18.32 -0.78 10.76
C ASP A 59 19.20 0.48 10.68
N PHE A 60 18.99 1.29 9.65
CA PHE A 60 19.71 2.55 9.49
C PHE A 60 19.47 3.49 10.67
N GLU A 61 18.21 3.75 11.03
CA GLU A 61 17.87 4.63 12.16
C GLU A 61 18.40 4.11 13.49
N PHE A 62 18.29 2.80 13.73
CA PHE A 62 18.81 2.15 14.93
C PHE A 62 20.32 2.36 15.07
N ARG A 63 21.07 2.15 13.99
CA ARG A 63 22.53 2.30 13.96
C ARG A 63 22.97 3.77 14.00
N ALA A 64 22.22 4.66 13.35
CA ALA A 64 22.48 6.10 13.33
C ALA A 64 22.20 6.77 14.69
N GLY A 65 21.29 6.21 15.51
CA GLY A 65 20.92 6.75 16.82
C GLY A 65 22.05 6.73 17.87
N GLY A 66 23.12 5.96 17.67
CA GLY A 66 24.18 5.79 18.66
C GLY A 66 23.80 4.85 19.82
N THR A 67 24.73 4.58 20.72
CA THR A 67 24.54 3.63 21.82
C THR A 67 23.40 4.05 22.75
N GLY A 68 22.30 3.30 22.72
CA GLY A 68 21.14 3.47 23.61
C GLY A 68 20.04 4.42 23.11
N ARG A 69 20.05 4.84 21.83
CA ARG A 69 19.07 5.80 21.28
C ARG A 69 18.54 5.42 19.88
N GLY A 70 18.14 4.18 19.66
CA GLY A 70 17.20 3.91 18.57
C GLY A 70 15.86 4.59 18.92
N PRO A 71 15.21 5.35 18.01
CA PRO A 71 13.82 5.74 18.22
C PRO A 71 12.99 4.48 18.53
N CYS A 72 12.04 4.56 19.45
CA CYS A 72 11.29 3.40 19.98
C CYS A 72 10.77 2.46 18.88
N ILE A 73 10.43 3.00 17.72
CA ILE A 73 9.95 2.29 16.52
C ILE A 73 11.09 1.58 15.76
N ALA A 74 12.25 2.21 15.55
CA ALA A 74 13.36 1.55 14.85
C ALA A 74 13.91 0.35 15.65
N TRP A 75 14.05 0.52 16.97
CA TRP A 75 14.44 -0.57 17.88
C TRP A 75 13.46 -1.75 17.79
N ALA A 76 12.17 -1.44 17.83
CA ALA A 76 11.08 -2.40 17.70
C ALA A 76 11.13 -3.22 16.40
N PHE A 77 11.29 -2.53 15.28
CA PHE A 77 11.41 -3.17 13.97
C PHE A 77 12.64 -4.09 13.91
N VAL A 78 13.79 -3.64 14.42
CA VAL A 78 15.03 -4.44 14.38
C VAL A 78 14.98 -5.63 15.33
N GLU A 79 14.56 -5.44 16.58
CA GLU A 79 14.64 -6.48 17.61
C GLU A 79 13.52 -7.52 17.49
N GLU A 80 12.31 -7.12 17.11
CA GLU A 80 11.17 -8.04 17.02
C GLU A 80 11.09 -8.72 15.66
N LEU A 81 11.28 -7.98 14.56
CA LEU A 81 11.13 -8.57 13.22
C LEU A 81 12.32 -9.42 12.79
N LYS A 82 13.53 -9.23 13.36
CA LYS A 82 14.69 -10.10 13.04
C LYS A 82 14.43 -11.57 13.35
N ASN A 83 13.47 -11.87 14.23
CA ASN A 83 13.09 -13.22 14.62
C ASN A 83 12.02 -13.85 13.71
N LYS A 84 11.54 -13.11 12.70
CA LYS A 84 10.55 -13.56 11.71
C LYS A 84 11.15 -13.56 10.31
N THR A 85 10.69 -14.45 9.45
CA THR A 85 11.00 -14.33 8.03
C THR A 85 10.14 -13.23 7.40
N VAL A 86 10.58 -12.67 6.27
CA VAL A 86 9.76 -11.71 5.50
C VAL A 86 8.42 -12.34 5.09
N ALA A 87 8.40 -13.63 4.79
CA ALA A 87 7.17 -14.35 4.45
C ALA A 87 6.19 -14.40 5.63
N ASP A 88 6.68 -14.66 6.85
CA ASP A 88 5.83 -14.67 8.05
C ASP A 88 5.22 -13.29 8.32
N ILE A 89 6.00 -12.21 8.13
CA ILE A 89 5.51 -10.84 8.30
C ILE A 89 4.44 -10.52 7.25
N VAL A 90 4.65 -10.92 5.99
CA VAL A 90 3.63 -10.74 4.94
C VAL A 90 2.35 -11.51 5.30
N GLN A 91 2.48 -12.74 5.78
CA GLN A 91 1.34 -13.56 6.19
C GLN A 91 0.59 -12.94 7.38
N ASP A 92 1.29 -12.41 8.39
CA ASP A 92 0.66 -11.73 9.53
C ASP A 92 -0.19 -10.54 9.08
N VAL A 93 0.34 -9.72 8.16
CA VAL A 93 -0.35 -8.54 7.63
C VAL A 93 -1.54 -8.94 6.75
N ASP A 94 -1.37 -9.95 5.89
CA ASP A 94 -2.45 -10.51 5.07
C ASP A 94 -3.59 -11.00 5.94
N GLN A 95 -3.27 -11.82 6.93
CA GLN A 95 -4.25 -12.38 7.84
C GLN A 95 -4.97 -11.27 8.63
N TYR A 96 -4.26 -10.21 9.04
CA TYR A 96 -4.87 -9.08 9.72
C TYR A 96 -5.98 -8.44 8.88
N TYR A 97 -5.68 -7.98 7.67
CA TYR A 97 -6.68 -7.30 6.84
C TYR A 97 -7.78 -8.23 6.33
N GLN A 98 -7.50 -9.52 6.14
CA GLN A 98 -8.53 -10.51 5.80
C GLN A 98 -9.53 -10.75 6.94
N THR A 99 -9.08 -10.61 8.19
CA THR A 99 -9.91 -10.85 9.38
C THR A 99 -10.52 -9.58 9.98
N HIS A 100 -10.06 -8.40 9.54
CA HIS A 100 -10.53 -7.08 10.00
C HIS A 100 -10.82 -6.16 8.80
N PRO A 101 -11.86 -6.45 7.99
CA PRO A 101 -12.19 -5.66 6.80
C PRO A 101 -12.56 -4.20 7.12
N GLU A 102 -12.94 -3.89 8.36
CA GLU A 102 -13.18 -2.53 8.87
C GLU A 102 -11.89 -1.69 8.99
N ASP A 103 -10.73 -2.34 9.02
CA ASP A 103 -9.44 -1.74 9.31
C ASP A 103 -8.58 -1.48 8.06
N LEU A 104 -9.15 -1.59 6.86
CA LEU A 104 -8.38 -1.43 5.61
C LEU A 104 -7.69 -0.06 5.47
N GLN A 105 -8.16 0.95 6.19
CA GLN A 105 -7.55 2.29 6.21
C GLN A 105 -6.37 2.42 7.19
N LYS A 106 -6.12 1.40 8.03
CA LYS A 106 -4.92 1.37 8.89
C LYS A 106 -3.69 1.15 8.03
N THR A 107 -2.62 1.87 8.36
CA THR A 107 -1.36 1.78 7.63
C THR A 107 -0.69 0.43 7.87
N VAL A 108 -0.02 -0.10 6.85
CA VAL A 108 0.71 -1.37 6.94
C VAL A 108 1.78 -1.31 8.03
N ILE A 109 2.47 -0.17 8.18
CA ILE A 109 3.49 0.01 9.22
C ILE A 109 2.90 -0.08 10.63
N GLU A 110 1.69 0.44 10.85
CA GLU A 110 0.97 0.29 12.12
C GLU A 110 0.63 -1.18 12.39
N VAL A 111 0.13 -1.90 11.39
CA VAL A 111 -0.20 -3.33 11.51
C VAL A 111 1.03 -4.15 11.84
N ILE A 112 2.16 -3.91 11.16
CA ILE A 112 3.43 -4.59 11.46
C ILE A 112 3.85 -4.34 12.91
N LEU A 113 3.79 -3.08 13.38
CA LEU A 113 4.17 -2.75 14.75
C LEU A 113 3.29 -3.45 15.80
N ARG A 114 1.98 -3.47 15.58
CA ARG A 114 1.03 -4.03 16.56
C ARG A 114 0.95 -5.56 16.51
N ARG A 115 1.07 -6.17 15.33
CA ARG A 115 0.83 -7.61 15.14
C ARG A 115 2.12 -8.41 15.04
N SER A 116 3.10 -7.93 14.29
CA SER A 116 4.37 -8.64 14.10
C SER A 116 5.39 -8.27 15.18
N ALA A 117 5.40 -7.01 15.65
CA ALA A 117 6.30 -6.56 16.72
C ALA A 117 5.63 -6.48 18.11
N GLN A 118 4.32 -6.75 18.23
CA GLN A 118 3.56 -6.76 19.49
C GLN A 118 3.71 -5.49 20.36
N LEU A 119 4.02 -4.36 19.74
CA LEU A 119 4.19 -3.09 20.43
C LEU A 119 2.92 -2.25 20.32
N CYS A 120 2.69 -1.44 21.34
CA CYS A 120 1.46 -0.67 21.50
C CYS A 120 0.23 -1.61 21.42
N PRO A 121 -0.01 -2.44 22.45
CA PRO A 121 -1.14 -3.37 22.45
C PRO A 121 -2.45 -2.61 22.15
N PRO A 122 -3.40 -3.24 21.42
CA PRO A 122 -4.64 -2.59 21.02
C PRO A 122 -5.33 -1.98 22.24
N GLU A 123 -5.84 -0.77 22.05
CA GLU A 123 -6.47 0.01 23.12
C GLU A 123 -7.61 -0.81 23.74
N VAL A 124 -7.48 -1.12 25.04
CA VAL A 124 -8.52 -1.85 25.77
C VAL A 124 -9.70 -0.89 25.92
N ILE A 125 -10.78 -1.14 25.18
CA ILE A 125 -12.05 -0.44 25.41
C ILE A 125 -12.49 -0.81 26.83
N LYS A 126 -12.33 0.11 27.77
CA LYS A 126 -12.89 -0.05 29.10
C LYS A 126 -14.39 0.14 28.96
N GLU A 127 -15.14 -0.95 29.06
CA GLU A 127 -16.58 -0.85 29.31
C GLU A 127 -16.74 -0.07 30.61
N GLU A 128 -17.28 1.16 30.52
CA GLU A 128 -17.70 1.93 31.68
C GLU A 128 -18.79 1.12 32.38
N LYS A 129 -18.40 0.54 33.52
CA LYS A 129 -19.33 -0.10 34.44
C LYS A 129 -20.25 0.99 35.00
N GLN A 130 -21.48 1.04 34.49
CA GLN A 130 -22.61 1.73 35.13
C GLN A 130 -22.86 1.20 36.54
#